data_AF-A0A1X0DDR7-F1
#
_entry.id   AF-A0A1X0DDR7-F1
#
_cell.length_a   1.000
_cell.length_b   1.000
_cell.length_c   1.000
_cell.angle_alpha   90.00
_cell.angle_beta   90.00
_cell.angle_gamma   90.00
#
_symmetry.space_group_name_H-M   'P 1'
#
loop_
_entity.id
_entity.type
_entity.pdbx_description
1 polymer ?
#
loop_
_entity_poly.entity_id
_entity_poly.type
_entity_poly.pdbx_seq_one_letter_code
_entity_poly.pdbx_strand_id
1 'polypeptide(L)'
;MTRDELAADWTGGIPFALETLVDDKDPDPITFDFSAESLTRLLAEVRLVMRDAADVLDTDDPEHRRGVLAYLGETFALVCGGSWDWDDEPGFAERGLPAVTDPVTLASIASTYFGFDDNPAGTPAGIPVVLSDAALGLAPVSPVHLLLAGVTDRDTDLWRDTYQELAGFVAGYSAAHPEWAPKQTDTPNMGEGPSIPGPSPVLNSWLMKWQNEFPSWAQRHPGEWDFSAESMDRLDELILGRVSDAASFAAAENRDLVEGACWYLGEGLIRRGADNGLPSRWVYRGWLKERGSPDLACFEVQSDDNTRNVTPFWSLSYSVKKRVHSAREDFDFWRGN
;
A
#
# COMPACT_ATOMS: atom_id res chain seq x y z
N MET A 1 -13.46 -10.43 2.97
CA MET A 1 -12.24 -10.55 3.80
C MET A 1 -12.67 -10.68 5.26
N THR A 2 -11.89 -11.39 6.07
CA THR A 2 -12.04 -11.39 7.53
C THR A 2 -11.42 -10.12 8.14
N ARG A 3 -11.73 -9.84 9.40
CA ARG A 3 -11.08 -8.78 10.19
C ARG A 3 -9.55 -8.87 10.16
N ASP A 4 -9.01 -10.06 10.41
CA ASP A 4 -7.55 -10.30 10.41
C ASP A 4 -6.93 -10.06 9.03
N GLU A 5 -7.62 -10.45 7.95
CA GLU A 5 -7.19 -10.19 6.58
C GLU A 5 -7.18 -8.68 6.27
N LEU A 6 -8.17 -7.93 6.75
CA LEU A 6 -8.25 -6.48 6.58
C LEU A 6 -7.16 -5.75 7.38
N ALA A 7 -6.90 -6.16 8.62
CA ALA A 7 -5.82 -5.60 9.44
C ALA A 7 -4.44 -5.89 8.81
N ALA A 8 -4.25 -7.09 8.27
CA ALA A 8 -3.00 -7.46 7.58
C ALA A 8 -2.81 -6.70 6.26
N ASP A 9 -3.87 -6.56 5.45
CA ASP A 9 -3.83 -5.77 4.21
C ASP A 9 -3.57 -4.29 4.51
N TRP A 10 -4.25 -3.73 5.52
CA TRP A 10 -3.98 -2.39 6.02
C TRP A 10 -2.51 -2.22 6.40
N THR A 11 -1.98 -3.08 7.27
CA THR A 11 -0.58 -3.03 7.70
C THR A 11 0.39 -3.13 6.51
N GLY A 12 0.09 -3.99 5.53
CA GLY A 12 0.91 -4.17 4.33
C GLY A 12 0.91 -2.97 3.38
N GLY A 13 -0.15 -2.15 3.38
CA GLY A 13 -0.27 -0.96 2.55
C GLY A 13 0.37 0.31 3.12
N ILE A 14 0.71 0.31 4.42
CA ILE A 14 1.24 1.50 5.12
C ILE A 14 2.49 2.09 4.46
N PRO A 15 3.55 1.33 4.12
CA PRO A 15 4.75 1.93 3.52
C PRO A 15 4.45 2.76 2.27
N PHE A 16 3.58 2.25 1.40
CA PHE A 16 3.19 2.95 0.18
C PHE A 16 2.32 4.16 0.48
N ALA A 17 1.39 4.05 1.44
CA ALA A 17 0.57 5.17 1.89
C ALA A 17 1.43 6.31 2.44
N LEU A 18 2.50 5.97 3.16
CA LEU A 18 3.47 6.93 3.67
C LEU A 18 4.32 7.53 2.56
N GLU A 19 4.77 6.73 1.59
CA GLU A 19 5.52 7.21 0.41
C GLU A 19 4.68 8.20 -0.41
N THR A 20 3.40 7.89 -0.66
CA THR A 20 2.48 8.79 -1.37
C THR A 20 2.09 10.04 -0.57
N LEU A 21 2.22 10.01 0.76
CA LEU A 21 2.04 11.20 1.58
C LEU A 21 3.22 12.19 1.44
N VAL A 22 4.41 11.70 1.10
CA VAL A 22 5.58 12.55 0.86
C VAL A 22 5.45 13.25 -0.50
N ASP A 23 5.39 14.58 -0.50
CA ASP A 23 5.52 15.34 -1.75
C ASP A 23 7.00 15.58 -2.07
N ASP A 24 7.57 14.70 -2.91
CA ASP A 24 8.93 14.80 -3.45
C ASP A 24 9.20 16.10 -4.24
N LYS A 25 8.17 16.90 -4.54
CA LYS A 25 8.30 18.16 -5.28
C LYS A 25 8.32 19.39 -4.37
N ASP A 26 8.09 19.24 -3.07
CA ASP A 26 8.21 20.35 -2.12
C ASP A 26 9.69 20.72 -1.91
N PRO A 27 10.10 22.00 -2.06
CA PRO A 27 11.46 22.44 -1.78
C PRO A 27 11.88 22.35 -0.30
N ASP A 28 10.94 22.21 0.63
CA ASP A 28 11.19 21.98 2.07
C ASP A 28 10.25 20.88 2.61
N PRO A 29 10.45 19.61 2.18
CA PRO A 29 9.52 18.54 2.49
C PRO A 29 9.47 18.29 4.00
N ILE A 30 8.26 18.06 4.53
CA ILE A 30 8.10 17.66 5.93
C ILE A 30 8.90 16.38 6.16
N THR A 31 9.76 16.39 7.18
CA THR A 31 10.34 15.15 7.70
C THR A 31 9.28 14.45 8.54
N PHE A 32 8.76 13.34 8.03
CA PHE A 32 7.81 12.46 8.73
C PHE A 32 8.57 11.55 9.70
N ASP A 33 9.00 12.13 10.83
CA ASP A 33 9.81 11.47 11.86
C ASP A 33 8.96 10.89 13.03
N PHE A 34 7.64 10.86 12.87
CA PHE A 34 6.66 10.43 13.86
C PHE A 34 6.72 11.23 15.18
N SER A 35 7.27 12.46 15.14
CA SER A 35 7.29 13.36 16.30
C SER A 35 6.00 14.16 16.43
N ALA A 36 5.77 14.72 17.62
CA ALA A 36 4.73 15.71 17.85
C ALA A 36 4.85 16.93 16.91
N GLU A 37 6.08 17.30 16.52
CA GLU A 37 6.36 18.42 15.61
C GLU A 37 5.85 18.12 14.20
N SER A 38 6.12 16.91 13.71
CA SER A 38 5.66 16.44 12.40
C SER A 38 4.14 16.33 12.33
N LEU A 39 3.47 15.90 13.42
CA LEU A 39 2.01 15.86 13.51
C LEU A 39 1.38 17.24 13.34
N THR A 40 1.92 18.26 14.00
CA THR A 40 1.43 19.65 13.84
C THR A 40 1.61 20.16 12.42
N ARG A 41 2.76 19.88 11.81
CA ARG A 41 3.02 20.31 10.43
C ARG A 41 2.06 19.61 9.47
N LEU A 42 1.88 18.29 9.60
CA LEU A 42 0.95 17.53 8.78
C LEU A 42 -0.50 18.02 8.98
N LEU A 43 -0.93 18.27 10.22
CA LEU A 43 -2.27 18.79 10.50
C LEU A 43 -2.52 20.12 9.79
N ALA A 44 -1.51 21.00 9.76
CA ALA A 44 -1.60 22.27 9.06
C ALA A 44 -1.79 22.08 7.54
N GLU A 45 -1.06 21.15 6.93
CA GLU A 45 -1.20 20.83 5.49
C GLU A 45 -2.54 20.18 5.17
N VAL A 46 -2.95 19.18 5.95
CA VAL A 46 -4.25 18.51 5.81
C VAL A 46 -5.38 19.52 5.85
N ARG A 47 -5.31 20.51 6.75
CA ARG A 47 -6.28 21.61 6.88
C ARG A 47 -6.31 22.60 5.70
N LEU A 48 -5.33 22.56 4.81
CA LEU A 48 -5.35 23.33 3.55
C LEU A 48 -6.17 22.62 2.47
N VAL A 49 -6.20 21.29 2.51
CA VAL A 49 -6.83 20.44 1.50
C VAL A 49 -8.23 19.99 1.94
N MET A 50 -8.36 19.55 3.20
CA MET A 50 -9.61 19.11 3.82
C MET A 50 -10.17 20.21 4.74
N ARG A 51 -11.36 20.71 4.42
CA ARG A 51 -11.97 21.86 5.12
C ARG A 51 -13.00 21.46 6.16
N ASP A 52 -13.65 20.31 5.97
CA ASP A 52 -14.69 19.80 6.85
C ASP A 52 -14.75 18.26 6.84
N ALA A 53 -15.70 17.70 7.58
CA ALA A 53 -15.90 16.26 7.68
C ALA A 53 -16.27 15.61 6.34
N ALA A 54 -16.93 16.33 5.42
CA ALA A 54 -17.29 15.78 4.13
C ALA A 54 -16.04 15.58 3.27
N ASP A 55 -15.09 16.53 3.29
CA ASP A 55 -13.80 16.38 2.61
C ASP A 55 -13.00 15.18 3.15
N VAL A 56 -13.07 14.90 4.47
CA VAL A 56 -12.42 13.71 5.08
C VAL A 56 -13.10 12.40 4.64
N LEU A 57 -14.42 12.42 4.51
CA LEU A 57 -15.22 11.23 4.21
C LEU A 57 -15.40 10.98 2.70
N ASP A 58 -14.92 11.91 1.86
CA ASP A 58 -14.95 11.81 0.41
C ASP A 58 -14.22 10.55 -0.09
N THR A 59 -14.78 9.92 -1.11
CA THR A 59 -14.25 8.70 -1.72
C THR A 59 -13.59 8.95 -3.08
N ASP A 60 -13.63 10.18 -3.60
CA ASP A 60 -13.12 10.50 -4.93
C ASP A 60 -11.58 10.53 -5.03
N ASP A 61 -10.89 10.82 -3.90
CA ASP A 61 -9.42 10.84 -3.77
C ASP A 61 -8.95 10.26 -2.42
N PRO A 62 -8.91 8.92 -2.27
CA PRO A 62 -8.62 8.29 -0.99
C PRO A 62 -7.12 8.24 -0.66
N GLU A 63 -6.22 8.53 -1.60
CA GLU A 63 -4.77 8.32 -1.44
C GLU A 63 -4.19 9.22 -0.34
N HIS A 64 -4.45 10.53 -0.44
CA HIS A 64 -3.99 11.47 0.57
C HIS A 64 -4.56 11.14 1.96
N ARG A 65 -5.85 10.80 2.03
CA ARG A 65 -6.49 10.37 3.29
C ARG A 65 -5.82 9.13 3.86
N ARG A 66 -5.57 8.10 3.05
CA ARG A 66 -4.95 6.85 3.49
C ARG A 66 -3.55 7.11 4.05
N GLY A 67 -2.75 7.94 3.38
CA GLY A 67 -1.44 8.36 3.87
C GLY A 67 -1.52 9.02 5.25
N VAL A 68 -2.43 9.98 5.43
CA VAL A 68 -2.65 10.66 6.73
C VAL A 68 -3.10 9.68 7.81
N LEU A 69 -4.06 8.79 7.51
CA LEU A 69 -4.54 7.78 8.45
C LEU A 69 -3.42 6.81 8.87
N ALA A 70 -2.62 6.35 7.90
CA ALA A 70 -1.47 5.49 8.14
C ALA A 70 -0.43 6.20 9.02
N TYR A 71 -0.08 7.45 8.70
CA TYR A 71 0.89 8.22 9.48
C TYR A 71 0.44 8.46 10.92
N LEU A 72 -0.83 8.85 11.11
CA LEU A 72 -1.42 9.02 12.43
C LEU A 72 -1.31 7.72 13.23
N GLY A 73 -1.83 6.61 12.68
CA GLY A 73 -1.85 5.36 13.42
C GLY A 73 -0.46 4.81 13.70
N GLU A 74 0.48 4.88 12.76
CA GLU A 74 1.88 4.51 13.02
C GLU A 74 2.48 5.36 14.13
N THR A 75 2.26 6.69 14.10
CA THR A 75 2.76 7.57 15.16
C THR A 75 2.25 7.13 16.54
N PHE A 76 0.97 6.79 16.67
CA PHE A 76 0.41 6.33 17.95
C PHE A 76 0.83 4.89 18.32
N ALA A 77 0.99 4.00 17.34
CA ALA A 77 1.49 2.64 17.55
C ALA A 77 2.93 2.67 18.10
N LEU A 78 3.77 3.57 17.57
CA LEU A 78 5.14 3.81 18.02
C LEU A 78 5.20 4.32 19.46
N VAL A 79 4.30 5.24 19.83
CA VAL A 79 4.26 5.82 21.19
C VAL A 79 3.79 4.79 22.21
N CYS A 80 2.71 4.07 21.94
CA CYS A 80 2.08 3.20 22.92
C CYS A 80 2.64 1.78 22.93
N GLY A 81 3.35 1.35 21.87
CA GLY A 81 3.55 -0.07 21.59
C GLY A 81 2.21 -0.70 21.26
N GLY A 82 2.09 -1.43 20.15
CA GLY A 82 0.78 -1.84 19.69
C GLY A 82 0.76 -2.50 18.33
N SER A 83 -0.42 -2.79 17.82
CA SER A 83 -0.61 -3.32 16.47
C SER A 83 -1.87 -2.73 15.85
N TRP A 84 -1.87 -2.70 14.53
CA TRP A 84 -3.08 -2.42 13.78
C TRP A 84 -4.11 -3.53 13.95
N ASP A 85 -5.37 -3.12 13.94
CA ASP A 85 -6.54 -3.98 13.92
C ASP A 85 -7.62 -3.29 13.09
N TRP A 86 -8.70 -4.03 12.82
CA TRP A 86 -9.85 -3.55 12.08
C TRP A 86 -11.08 -3.60 12.98
N ASP A 87 -11.70 -2.45 13.23
CA ASP A 87 -12.91 -2.39 14.03
C ASP A 87 -14.17 -2.48 13.15
N ASP A 88 -14.75 -3.67 13.10
CA ASP A 88 -15.98 -4.01 12.38
C ASP A 88 -17.16 -4.35 13.31
N GLU A 89 -16.98 -4.26 14.62
CA GLU A 89 -18.04 -4.60 15.59
C GLU A 89 -19.22 -3.61 15.47
N PRO A 90 -20.48 -4.05 15.64
CA PRO A 90 -21.65 -3.18 15.50
C PRO A 90 -21.53 -1.89 16.31
N GLY A 91 -21.65 -0.75 15.63
CA GLY A 91 -21.48 0.57 16.24
C GLY A 91 -20.02 1.06 16.32
N PHE A 92 -19.13 0.59 15.43
CA PHE A 92 -17.74 1.03 15.37
C PHE A 92 -17.59 2.53 15.14
N ALA A 93 -18.52 3.14 14.41
CA ALA A 93 -18.53 4.57 14.15
C ALA A 93 -18.70 5.40 15.44
N GLU A 94 -19.38 4.86 16.46
CA GLU A 94 -19.61 5.56 17.73
C GLU A 94 -18.52 5.29 18.77
N ARG A 95 -17.68 4.27 18.57
CA ARG A 95 -16.66 3.84 19.55
C ARG A 95 -15.31 4.53 19.40
N GLY A 96 -15.06 5.16 18.25
CA GLY A 96 -13.78 5.79 17.99
C GLY A 96 -13.52 6.97 18.92
N LEU A 97 -12.24 7.16 19.24
CA LEU A 97 -11.76 8.30 20.01
C LEU A 97 -10.90 9.18 19.11
N PRO A 98 -11.14 10.51 19.08
CA PRO A 98 -12.17 11.27 19.81
C PRO A 98 -13.61 10.96 19.37
N ALA A 99 -14.57 11.10 20.28
CA ALA A 99 -15.97 10.75 20.00
C ALA A 99 -16.61 11.71 18.97
N VAL A 100 -17.23 11.14 17.93
CA VAL A 100 -18.05 11.87 16.96
C VAL A 100 -19.52 11.77 17.40
N THR A 101 -20.21 12.91 17.45
CA THR A 101 -21.62 12.96 17.91
C THR A 101 -22.62 13.34 16.82
N ASP A 102 -22.14 13.87 15.68
CA ASP A 102 -23.00 14.25 14.58
C ASP A 102 -23.54 13.00 13.85
N PRO A 103 -24.87 12.78 13.80
CA PRO A 103 -25.45 11.57 13.23
C PRO A 103 -25.17 11.38 11.73
N VAL A 104 -25.02 12.48 10.97
CA VAL A 104 -24.73 12.40 9.53
C VAL A 104 -23.30 11.92 9.30
N THR A 105 -22.37 12.45 10.09
CA THR A 105 -20.96 12.04 10.07
C THR A 105 -20.82 10.58 10.52
N LEU A 106 -21.51 10.16 11.59
CA LEU A 106 -21.53 8.76 12.05
C LEU A 106 -22.05 7.80 10.98
N ALA A 107 -23.17 8.13 10.33
CA ALA A 107 -23.72 7.34 9.25
C ALA A 107 -22.75 7.24 8.06
N SER A 108 -22.03 8.33 7.77
CA SER A 108 -21.03 8.36 6.71
C SER A 108 -19.84 7.47 7.04
N ILE A 109 -19.26 7.57 8.25
CA ILE A 109 -18.19 6.66 8.73
C ILE A 109 -18.64 5.20 8.60
N ALA A 110 -19.88 4.87 9.00
CA ALA A 110 -20.39 3.51 8.95
C ALA A 110 -20.55 2.96 7.52
N SER A 111 -20.62 3.83 6.51
CA SER A 111 -20.81 3.46 5.10
C SER A 111 -19.56 3.61 4.24
N THR A 112 -18.59 4.42 4.68
CA THR A 112 -17.35 4.67 3.95
C THR A 112 -16.40 3.48 4.12
N TYR A 113 -15.81 3.04 3.01
CA TYR A 113 -14.76 2.04 3.04
C TYR A 113 -13.39 2.70 3.23
N PHE A 114 -12.67 2.29 4.28
CA PHE A 114 -11.37 2.87 4.64
C PHE A 114 -10.17 1.99 4.23
N GLY A 115 -10.39 0.83 3.62
CA GLY A 115 -9.30 -0.07 3.19
C GLY A 115 -8.49 0.48 2.01
N PHE A 116 -7.39 -0.19 1.69
CA PHE A 116 -6.51 0.17 0.57
C PHE A 116 -7.02 -0.28 -0.80
N ASP A 117 -7.83 -1.34 -0.86
CA ASP A 117 -8.38 -1.91 -2.08
C ASP A 117 -9.72 -1.26 -2.54
N ASP A 118 -10.15 -1.62 -3.75
CA ASP A 118 -11.48 -1.28 -4.27
C ASP A 118 -12.51 -2.18 -3.56
N ASN A 119 -13.19 -1.66 -2.52
CA ASN A 119 -14.16 -2.37 -1.66
C ASN A 119 -14.84 -3.59 -2.34
N PRO A 120 -14.36 -4.83 -2.13
CA PRO A 120 -14.94 -5.99 -2.77
C PRO A 120 -16.33 -6.26 -2.21
N ALA A 121 -17.26 -6.68 -3.07
CA ALA A 121 -18.60 -7.03 -2.64
C ALA A 121 -18.57 -8.07 -1.51
N GLY A 122 -19.11 -7.72 -0.35
CA GLY A 122 -19.14 -8.58 0.84
C GLY A 122 -18.01 -8.34 1.85
N THR A 123 -17.16 -7.34 1.65
CA THR A 123 -16.23 -6.88 2.70
C THR A 123 -17.01 -6.20 3.84
N PRO A 124 -16.78 -6.61 5.10
CA PRO A 124 -17.44 -5.99 6.24
C PRO A 124 -17.06 -4.52 6.36
N ALA A 125 -18.04 -3.68 6.71
CA ALA A 125 -17.79 -2.29 7.04
C ALA A 125 -16.96 -2.21 8.33
N GLY A 126 -16.09 -1.20 8.41
CA GLY A 126 -15.27 -0.97 9.59
C GLY A 126 -14.20 0.08 9.34
N ILE A 127 -13.35 0.27 10.33
CA ILE A 127 -12.29 1.28 10.33
C ILE A 127 -10.96 0.67 10.80
N PRO A 128 -9.81 1.14 10.29
CA PRO A 128 -8.53 0.79 10.86
C PRO A 128 -8.39 1.46 12.24
N VAL A 129 -7.91 0.70 13.22
CA VAL A 129 -7.65 1.17 14.59
C VAL A 129 -6.29 0.66 15.07
N VAL A 130 -5.70 1.38 16.02
CA VAL A 130 -4.46 0.99 16.67
C VAL A 130 -4.78 0.49 18.06
N LEU A 131 -4.47 -0.78 18.32
CA LEU A 131 -4.50 -1.35 19.66
C LEU A 131 -3.18 -1.06 20.36
N SER A 132 -3.22 -0.39 21.49
CA SER A 132 -2.05 -0.29 22.37
C SER A 132 -1.71 -1.64 23.00
N ASP A 133 -0.50 -1.78 23.54
CA ASP A 133 -0.11 -2.89 24.39
C ASP A 133 -1.17 -3.09 25.48
N ALA A 134 -1.67 -4.31 25.60
CA ALA A 134 -2.71 -4.66 26.54
C ALA A 134 -2.35 -4.31 28.00
N ALA A 135 -1.05 -4.26 28.33
CA ALA A 135 -0.55 -3.84 29.63
C ALA A 135 -0.92 -2.38 29.98
N LEU A 136 -1.06 -1.51 28.98
CA LEU A 136 -1.44 -0.10 29.18
C LEU A 136 -2.93 0.07 29.48
N GLY A 137 -3.77 -0.89 29.08
CA GLY A 137 -5.23 -0.83 29.28
C GLY A 137 -5.90 0.37 28.61
N LEU A 138 -5.28 0.94 27.57
CA LEU A 138 -5.84 2.06 26.82
C LEU A 138 -6.90 1.57 25.83
N ALA A 139 -7.85 2.45 25.53
CA ALA A 139 -8.80 2.20 24.48
C ALA A 139 -8.12 2.24 23.10
N PRO A 140 -8.63 1.50 22.09
CA PRO A 140 -8.14 1.60 20.72
C PRO A 140 -8.18 3.04 20.21
N VAL A 141 -7.11 3.46 19.54
CA VAL A 141 -7.05 4.76 18.88
C VAL A 141 -7.57 4.62 17.47
N SER A 142 -8.47 5.52 17.04
CA SER A 142 -8.99 5.54 15.68
C SER A 142 -8.39 6.70 14.89
N PRO A 143 -7.48 6.45 13.93
CA PRO A 143 -6.97 7.48 13.03
C PRO A 143 -8.07 8.21 12.26
N VAL A 144 -9.17 7.52 11.93
CA VAL A 144 -10.33 8.13 11.25
C VAL A 144 -10.96 9.22 12.10
N HIS A 145 -11.18 8.94 13.39
CA HIS A 145 -11.78 9.89 14.31
C HIS A 145 -10.83 11.04 14.65
N LEU A 146 -9.53 10.75 14.78
CA LEU A 146 -8.51 11.78 14.95
C LEU A 146 -8.42 12.71 13.75
N LEU A 147 -8.47 12.19 12.52
CA LEU A 147 -8.47 13.00 11.30
C LEU A 147 -9.70 13.89 11.24
N LEU A 148 -10.90 13.33 11.48
CA LEU A 148 -12.14 14.10 11.53
C LEU A 148 -12.07 15.22 12.57
N ALA A 149 -11.64 14.91 13.79
CA ALA A 149 -11.55 15.88 14.86
C ALA A 149 -10.48 16.97 14.57
N GLY A 150 -9.33 16.59 14.01
CA GLY A 150 -8.28 17.54 13.61
C GLY A 150 -8.72 18.50 12.51
N VAL A 151 -9.53 18.04 11.55
CA VAL A 151 -10.06 18.90 10.48
C VAL A 151 -11.20 19.79 10.98
N THR A 152 -12.07 19.27 11.85
CA THR A 152 -13.30 19.98 12.28
C THR A 152 -13.09 20.94 13.45
N ASP A 153 -12.30 20.56 14.45
CA ASP A 153 -11.84 21.49 15.48
C ASP A 153 -10.64 22.25 14.92
N ARG A 154 -10.80 23.56 14.69
CA ARG A 154 -9.75 24.43 14.12
C ARG A 154 -8.97 25.20 15.17
N ASP A 155 -9.44 25.20 16.42
CA ASP A 155 -8.90 26.03 17.49
C ASP A 155 -7.79 25.31 18.27
N THR A 156 -7.70 23.99 18.13
CA THR A 156 -6.73 23.15 18.85
C THR A 156 -5.76 22.45 17.90
N ASP A 157 -4.65 21.97 18.48
CA ASP A 157 -3.75 21.01 17.84
C ASP A 157 -3.95 19.64 18.51
N LEU A 158 -5.13 19.08 18.29
CA LEU A 158 -5.58 17.86 18.93
C LEU A 158 -4.63 16.68 18.72
N TRP A 159 -3.95 16.61 17.56
CA TRP A 159 -3.00 15.55 17.27
C TRP A 159 -1.77 15.64 18.16
N ARG A 160 -1.19 16.84 18.31
CA ARG A 160 -0.09 17.08 19.25
C ARG A 160 -0.52 16.81 20.69
N ASP A 161 -1.69 17.31 21.09
CA ASP A 161 -2.18 17.15 22.46
C ASP A 161 -2.40 15.66 22.80
N THR A 162 -3.04 14.91 21.90
CA THR A 162 -3.24 13.46 22.03
C THR A 162 -1.91 12.72 22.11
N TYR A 163 -0.95 13.07 21.24
CA TYR A 163 0.40 12.50 21.28
C TYR A 163 1.08 12.73 22.63
N GLN A 164 1.04 13.96 23.14
CA GLN A 164 1.71 14.33 24.39
C GLN A 164 1.07 13.65 25.60
N GLU A 165 -0.25 13.55 25.62
CA GLU A 165 -0.99 12.83 26.66
C GLU A 165 -0.59 11.34 26.69
N LEU A 166 -0.61 10.67 25.53
CA LEU A 166 -0.25 9.25 25.42
C LEU A 166 1.23 9.02 25.76
N ALA A 167 2.14 9.84 25.24
CA ALA A 167 3.57 9.75 25.54
C ALA A 167 3.85 9.95 27.04
N GLY A 168 3.15 10.90 27.69
CA GLY A 168 3.23 11.11 29.12
C GLY A 168 2.73 9.92 29.93
N PHE A 169 1.60 9.33 29.53
CA PHE A 169 1.05 8.12 30.15
C PHE A 169 2.02 6.94 30.05
N VAL A 170 2.55 6.67 28.84
CA VAL A 170 3.50 5.59 28.58
C VAL A 170 4.80 5.78 29.37
N ALA A 171 5.33 7.01 29.43
CA ALA A 171 6.52 7.31 30.22
C ALA A 171 6.27 7.07 31.72
N GLY A 172 5.09 7.44 32.23
CA GLY A 172 4.68 7.15 33.61
C GLY A 172 4.59 5.65 33.90
N TYR A 173 3.98 4.90 32.98
CA TYR A 173 3.85 3.44 33.09
C TYR A 173 5.23 2.75 33.06
N SER A 174 6.09 3.08 32.09
CA SER A 174 7.44 2.53 31.98
C SER A 174 8.30 2.84 33.21
N ALA A 175 8.17 4.04 33.80
CA ALA A 175 8.87 4.39 35.03
C ALA A 175 8.39 3.55 36.24
N ALA A 176 7.11 3.16 36.27
CA ALA A 176 6.55 2.29 37.31
C ALA A 176 6.82 0.79 37.06
N HIS A 177 7.10 0.41 35.81
CA HIS A 177 7.32 -0.96 35.35
C HIS A 177 8.63 -1.08 34.54
N PRO A 178 9.82 -1.07 35.19
CA PRO A 178 11.11 -1.08 34.49
C PRO A 178 11.37 -2.32 33.63
N GLU A 179 10.65 -3.41 33.88
CA GLU A 179 10.66 -4.65 33.09
C GLU A 179 9.85 -4.54 31.79
N TRP A 180 9.01 -3.51 31.67
CA TRP A 180 8.17 -3.26 30.52
C TRP A 180 8.74 -2.10 29.69
N ALA A 181 8.75 -2.30 28.38
CA ALA A 181 8.99 -1.26 27.40
C ALA A 181 7.93 -1.43 26.31
N PRO A 182 7.47 -0.33 25.68
CA PRO A 182 6.53 -0.43 24.57
C PRO A 182 7.14 -1.34 23.50
N LYS A 183 6.46 -2.44 23.21
CA LYS A 183 6.88 -3.31 22.11
C LYS A 183 6.46 -2.63 20.83
N GLN A 184 7.41 -1.97 20.20
CA GLN A 184 7.27 -1.53 18.82
C GLN A 184 7.03 -2.79 17.98
N THR A 185 5.84 -2.93 17.39
CA THR A 185 5.74 -3.78 16.21
C THR A 185 6.63 -3.15 15.17
N ASP A 186 7.39 -3.96 14.42
CA ASP A 186 8.20 -3.44 13.33
C ASP A 186 7.26 -2.66 12.42
N THR A 187 7.28 -1.32 12.50
CA THR A 187 6.64 -0.44 11.53
C THR A 187 7.13 -0.97 10.19
N PRO A 188 6.25 -1.43 9.29
CA PRO A 188 6.66 -2.03 8.03
C PRO A 188 7.73 -1.15 7.39
N ASN A 189 8.94 -1.69 7.32
CA ASN A 189 10.16 -0.91 7.25
C ASN A 189 10.10 0.10 6.10
N MET A 190 10.32 1.38 6.40
CA MET A 190 10.78 2.36 5.43
C MET A 190 12.18 1.92 4.95
N GLY A 191 12.23 0.95 4.02
CA GLY A 191 13.48 0.45 3.42
C GLY A 191 13.61 -1.06 3.21
N GLU A 192 12.73 -1.90 3.75
CA GLU A 192 12.65 -3.32 3.36
C GLU A 192 11.37 -3.53 2.55
N GLY A 193 11.43 -4.30 1.47
CA GLY A 193 10.31 -4.41 0.53
C GLY A 193 9.00 -4.89 1.18
N PRO A 194 7.86 -4.67 0.51
CA PRO A 194 6.53 -4.90 1.08
C PRO A 194 6.36 -6.34 1.55
N SER A 195 5.60 -6.60 2.62
CA SER A 195 5.34 -7.98 3.06
C SER A 195 4.65 -8.81 1.97
N ILE A 196 4.89 -10.13 1.94
CA ILE A 196 4.23 -11.05 1.01
C ILE A 196 2.72 -11.14 1.33
N PRO A 197 1.83 -10.81 0.39
CA PRO A 197 0.38 -10.93 0.58
C PRO A 197 -0.09 -12.36 0.78
N GLY A 198 -1.26 -12.52 1.42
CA GLY A 198 -1.96 -13.79 1.51
C GLY A 198 -2.45 -14.31 0.14
N PRO A 199 -3.07 -15.50 0.09
CA PRO A 199 -3.55 -16.11 -1.15
C PRO A 199 -4.53 -15.21 -1.92
N SER A 200 -4.32 -15.03 -3.22
CA SER A 200 -5.20 -14.21 -4.08
C SER A 200 -5.92 -15.06 -5.14
N PRO A 201 -7.26 -15.15 -5.12
CA PRO A 201 -8.03 -15.81 -6.18
C PRO A 201 -7.87 -15.14 -7.55
N VAL A 202 -7.69 -13.81 -7.56
CA VAL A 202 -7.42 -13.03 -8.78
C VAL A 202 -6.08 -13.45 -9.38
N LEU A 203 -5.04 -13.54 -8.54
CA LEU A 203 -3.73 -14.02 -8.95
C LEU A 203 -3.78 -15.43 -9.51
N ASN A 204 -4.41 -16.35 -8.78
CA ASN A 204 -4.50 -17.75 -9.18
C ASN A 204 -5.21 -17.91 -10.54
N SER A 205 -6.28 -17.15 -10.74
CA SER A 205 -7.04 -17.17 -12.00
C SER A 205 -6.22 -16.63 -13.17
N TRP A 206 -5.48 -15.54 -12.94
CA TRP A 206 -4.62 -14.92 -13.95
C TRP A 206 -3.43 -15.82 -14.34
N LEU A 207 -2.75 -16.42 -13.36
CA LEU A 207 -1.66 -17.36 -13.62
C LEU A 207 -2.14 -18.60 -14.38
N MET A 208 -3.30 -19.14 -13.98
CA MET A 208 -3.89 -20.29 -14.67
C MET A 208 -4.27 -19.97 -16.12
N LYS A 209 -4.82 -18.77 -16.38
CA LYS A 209 -5.08 -18.28 -17.73
C LYS A 209 -3.80 -18.28 -18.56
N TRP A 210 -2.76 -17.58 -18.09
CA TRP A 210 -1.55 -17.38 -18.90
C TRP A 210 -0.67 -18.60 -19.05
N GLN A 211 -0.64 -19.48 -18.06
CA GLN A 211 0.01 -20.79 -18.20
C GLN A 211 -0.57 -21.58 -19.38
N ASN A 212 -1.87 -21.42 -19.67
CA ASN A 212 -2.55 -22.07 -20.79
C ASN A 212 -2.51 -21.26 -22.10
N GLU A 213 -2.58 -19.94 -22.02
CA GLU A 213 -2.66 -19.06 -23.20
C GLU A 213 -1.30 -18.71 -23.81
N PHE A 214 -0.21 -18.76 -23.02
CA PHE A 214 1.12 -18.36 -23.48
C PHE A 214 1.60 -19.09 -24.74
N PRO A 215 1.40 -20.42 -24.93
CA PRO A 215 1.76 -21.09 -26.17
C PRO A 215 1.07 -20.51 -27.42
N SER A 216 -0.15 -20.01 -27.28
CA SER A 216 -0.88 -19.34 -28.37
C SER A 216 -0.38 -17.91 -28.58
N TRP A 217 -0.05 -17.21 -27.50
CA TRP A 217 0.57 -15.89 -27.56
C TRP A 217 1.94 -15.95 -28.28
N ALA A 218 2.77 -16.93 -27.96
CA ALA A 218 4.07 -17.18 -28.61
C ALA A 218 3.94 -17.48 -30.12
N GLN A 219 2.82 -18.05 -30.57
CA GLN A 219 2.53 -18.22 -32.00
C GLN A 219 2.11 -16.91 -32.68
N ARG A 220 1.34 -16.05 -31.98
CA ARG A 220 0.94 -14.72 -32.48
C ARG A 220 2.12 -13.74 -32.52
N HIS A 221 3.08 -13.92 -31.62
CA HIS A 221 4.29 -13.10 -31.50
C HIS A 221 5.53 -14.01 -31.62
N PRO A 222 5.90 -14.43 -32.84
CA PRO A 222 7.01 -15.38 -33.01
C PRO A 222 8.33 -14.83 -32.48
N GLY A 223 8.99 -15.63 -31.66
CA GLY A 223 10.30 -15.38 -31.08
C GLY A 223 10.81 -16.66 -30.41
N GLU A 224 12.12 -16.79 -30.25
CA GLU A 224 12.69 -17.82 -29.38
C GLU A 224 12.44 -17.40 -27.92
N TRP A 225 11.31 -17.85 -27.37
CA TRP A 225 10.87 -17.58 -26.01
C TRP A 225 11.30 -18.71 -25.07
N ASP A 226 12.51 -18.61 -24.54
CA ASP A 226 13.17 -19.62 -23.70
C ASP A 226 13.56 -19.10 -22.30
N PHE A 227 13.10 -17.91 -21.93
CA PHE A 227 13.44 -17.18 -20.71
C PHE A 227 14.95 -16.85 -20.57
N SER A 228 15.70 -16.84 -21.67
CA SER A 228 17.07 -16.35 -21.71
C SER A 228 17.14 -14.82 -21.65
N ALA A 229 18.35 -14.33 -21.39
CA ALA A 229 18.73 -12.93 -21.53
C ALA A 229 18.31 -12.34 -22.89
N GLU A 230 18.66 -13.03 -23.97
CA GLU A 230 18.36 -12.64 -25.35
C GLU A 230 16.85 -12.64 -25.62
N SER A 231 16.09 -13.51 -24.97
CA SER A 231 14.63 -13.49 -25.07
C SER A 231 13.99 -12.28 -24.37
N MET A 232 14.64 -11.70 -23.35
CA MET A 232 14.18 -10.45 -22.72
C MET A 232 14.47 -9.24 -23.60
N ASP A 233 15.63 -9.21 -24.28
CA ASP A 233 15.90 -8.19 -25.31
C ASP A 233 14.84 -8.23 -26.41
N ARG A 234 14.48 -9.43 -26.89
CA ARG A 234 13.41 -9.60 -27.88
C ARG A 234 12.04 -9.16 -27.35
N LEU A 235 11.77 -9.33 -26.05
CA LEU A 235 10.54 -8.87 -25.43
C LEU A 235 10.44 -7.34 -25.46
N ASP A 236 11.51 -6.64 -25.06
CA ASP A 236 11.58 -5.18 -25.13
C ASP A 236 11.44 -4.70 -26.58
N GLU A 237 12.15 -5.31 -27.53
CA GLU A 237 12.03 -4.98 -28.96
C GLU A 237 10.61 -5.18 -29.50
N LEU A 238 9.95 -6.28 -29.12
CA LEU A 238 8.56 -6.57 -29.51
C LEU A 238 7.62 -5.46 -29.01
N ILE A 239 7.73 -5.08 -27.74
CA ILE A 239 6.90 -4.03 -27.14
C ILE A 239 7.20 -2.68 -27.80
N LEU A 240 8.47 -2.29 -27.87
CA LEU A 240 8.90 -1.02 -28.46
C LEU A 240 8.57 -0.88 -29.95
N GLY A 241 8.43 -1.99 -30.66
CA GLY A 241 8.02 -2.02 -32.07
C GLY A 241 6.50 -1.92 -32.29
N ARG A 242 5.69 -2.15 -31.25
CA ARG A 242 4.21 -2.20 -31.35
C ARG A 242 3.50 -1.04 -30.67
N VAL A 243 4.08 -0.48 -29.62
CA VAL A 243 3.50 0.64 -28.87
C VAL A 243 4.45 1.84 -28.84
N SER A 244 3.90 3.03 -29.01
CA SER A 244 4.65 4.29 -29.12
C SER A 244 4.85 5.02 -27.80
N ASP A 245 3.93 4.83 -26.85
CA ASP A 245 3.87 5.58 -25.60
C ASP A 245 3.11 4.80 -24.51
N ALA A 246 3.24 5.25 -23.27
CA ALA A 246 2.67 4.57 -22.10
C ALA A 246 1.13 4.52 -22.12
N ALA A 247 0.45 5.50 -22.71
CA ALA A 247 -1.01 5.49 -22.81
C ALA A 247 -1.47 4.42 -23.80
N SER A 248 -0.80 4.32 -24.96
CA SER A 248 -1.02 3.23 -25.92
C SER A 248 -0.68 1.87 -25.32
N PHE A 249 0.36 1.76 -24.48
CA PHE A 249 0.71 0.52 -23.80
C PHE A 249 -0.39 0.07 -22.82
N ALA A 250 -1.02 1.00 -22.11
CA ALA A 250 -2.15 0.73 -21.21
C ALA A 250 -3.50 0.50 -21.93
N ALA A 251 -3.58 0.76 -23.24
CA ALA A 251 -4.82 0.74 -23.99
C ALA A 251 -5.40 -0.68 -24.16
N ALA A 252 -6.74 -0.77 -24.15
CA ALA A 252 -7.45 -2.05 -24.20
C ALA A 252 -7.15 -2.86 -25.49
N GLU A 253 -6.91 -2.19 -26.62
CA GLU A 253 -6.54 -2.87 -27.87
C GLU A 253 -5.20 -3.63 -27.80
N ASN A 254 -4.29 -3.24 -26.91
CA ASN A 254 -2.98 -3.87 -26.75
C ASN A 254 -2.95 -4.90 -25.61
N ARG A 255 -4.09 -5.15 -24.94
CA ARG A 255 -4.15 -5.96 -23.73
C ARG A 255 -3.57 -7.37 -23.90
N ASP A 256 -3.90 -8.07 -24.98
CA ASP A 256 -3.37 -9.43 -25.23
C ASP A 256 -1.84 -9.45 -25.34
N LEU A 257 -1.27 -8.47 -26.05
CA LEU A 257 0.18 -8.33 -26.20
C LEU A 257 0.84 -8.06 -24.85
N VAL A 258 0.33 -7.06 -24.14
CA VAL A 258 0.93 -6.52 -22.91
C VAL A 258 0.80 -7.50 -21.76
N GLU A 259 -0.35 -8.13 -21.60
CA GLU A 259 -0.61 -9.08 -20.53
C GLU A 259 0.27 -10.33 -20.67
N GLY A 260 0.44 -10.85 -21.89
CA GLY A 260 1.36 -11.96 -22.14
C GLY A 260 2.84 -11.60 -21.97
N ALA A 261 3.22 -10.37 -22.32
CA ALA A 261 4.56 -9.86 -22.08
C ALA A 261 4.86 -9.68 -20.58
N CYS A 262 3.91 -9.16 -19.80
CA CYS A 262 4.02 -9.03 -18.35
C CYS A 262 4.20 -10.41 -17.70
N TRP A 263 3.38 -11.39 -18.10
CA TRP A 263 3.51 -12.76 -17.62
C TRP A 263 4.87 -13.36 -17.97
N TYR A 264 5.33 -13.21 -19.22
CA TYR A 264 6.62 -13.75 -19.65
C TYR A 264 7.81 -13.15 -18.89
N LEU A 265 7.83 -11.82 -18.71
CA LEU A 265 8.87 -11.15 -17.92
C LEU A 265 8.90 -11.68 -16.49
N GLY A 266 7.76 -11.69 -15.78
CA GLY A 266 7.74 -12.15 -14.40
C GLY A 266 8.10 -13.63 -14.23
N GLU A 267 7.66 -14.48 -15.17
CA GLU A 267 8.09 -15.87 -15.25
C GLU A 267 9.61 -16.03 -15.49
N GLY A 268 10.20 -15.13 -16.28
CA GLY A 268 11.64 -15.03 -16.46
C GLY A 268 12.37 -14.66 -15.18
N LEU A 269 11.88 -13.66 -14.45
CA LEU A 269 12.44 -13.24 -13.16
C LEU A 269 12.38 -14.36 -12.12
N ILE A 270 11.27 -15.09 -12.03
CA ILE A 270 11.13 -16.22 -11.09
C ILE A 270 12.13 -17.34 -11.39
N ARG A 271 12.28 -17.74 -12.67
CA ARG A 271 13.27 -18.75 -13.08
C ARG A 271 14.69 -18.28 -12.79
N ARG A 272 15.01 -17.05 -13.20
CA ARG A 272 16.32 -16.44 -12.98
C ARG A 272 16.67 -16.35 -11.51
N GLY A 273 15.72 -15.94 -10.68
CA GLY A 273 15.87 -15.89 -9.23
C GLY A 273 16.17 -17.27 -8.66
N ALA A 274 15.37 -18.29 -9.02
CA ALA A 274 15.60 -19.66 -8.58
C ALA A 274 17.01 -20.18 -8.96
N ASP A 275 17.47 -19.92 -10.19
CA ASP A 275 18.79 -20.31 -10.67
C ASP A 275 19.95 -19.58 -9.96
N ASN A 276 19.69 -18.40 -9.39
CA ASN A 276 20.69 -17.55 -8.75
C ASN A 276 20.47 -17.38 -7.24
N GLY A 277 19.79 -18.33 -6.59
CA GLY A 277 19.64 -18.35 -5.13
C GLY A 277 18.71 -17.28 -4.55
N LEU A 278 17.83 -16.69 -5.36
CA LEU A 278 16.78 -15.75 -4.96
C LEU A 278 15.40 -16.29 -5.35
N PRO A 279 14.87 -17.32 -4.64
CA PRO A 279 13.51 -17.79 -4.85
C PRO A 279 12.54 -16.61 -4.87
N SER A 280 11.62 -16.61 -5.82
CA SER A 280 10.69 -15.52 -6.04
C SER A 280 9.32 -16.07 -6.40
N ARG A 281 8.29 -15.27 -6.21
CA ARG A 281 6.90 -15.63 -6.44
C ARG A 281 6.14 -14.47 -7.07
N TRP A 282 5.03 -14.81 -7.73
CA TRP A 282 4.04 -13.81 -8.05
C TRP A 282 3.25 -13.43 -6.79
N VAL A 283 2.94 -12.15 -6.67
CA VAL A 283 2.03 -11.59 -5.68
C VAL A 283 1.02 -10.68 -6.38
N TYR A 284 -0.13 -10.48 -5.73
CA TYR A 284 -1.16 -9.56 -6.21
C TYR A 284 -1.40 -8.49 -5.16
N ARG A 285 -1.30 -7.23 -5.57
CA ARG A 285 -1.49 -6.05 -4.73
C ARG A 285 -2.51 -5.14 -5.40
N GLY A 286 -3.76 -5.23 -4.94
CA GLY A 286 -4.85 -4.41 -5.47
C GLY A 286 -4.56 -2.90 -5.38
N TRP A 287 -3.79 -2.49 -4.37
CA TRP A 287 -3.42 -1.10 -4.11
C TRP A 287 -2.34 -0.52 -5.02
N LEU A 288 -1.65 -1.31 -5.85
CA LEU A 288 -0.73 -0.79 -6.89
C LEU A 288 -1.48 -0.17 -8.09
N LYS A 289 -2.82 -0.25 -8.10
CA LYS A 289 -3.64 0.23 -9.19
C LYS A 289 -3.76 1.76 -9.14
N GLU A 290 -2.92 2.43 -9.90
CA GLU A 290 -3.06 3.88 -10.14
C GLU A 290 -4.33 4.19 -10.94
N ARG A 291 -4.92 5.36 -10.72
CA ARG A 291 -6.10 5.82 -11.48
C ARG A 291 -5.81 5.82 -12.99
N GLY A 292 -6.57 5.02 -13.74
CA GLY A 292 -6.45 4.91 -15.20
C GLY A 292 -5.42 3.87 -15.67
N SER A 293 -4.68 3.25 -14.76
CA SER A 293 -3.86 2.07 -15.07
C SER A 293 -4.73 0.81 -15.19
N PRO A 294 -4.32 -0.18 -16.00
CA PRO A 294 -4.98 -1.48 -16.03
C PRO A 294 -4.69 -2.26 -14.74
N ASP A 295 -5.54 -3.24 -14.44
CA ASP A 295 -5.35 -4.24 -13.39
C ASP A 295 -4.02 -5.01 -13.47
N LEU A 296 -3.33 -4.96 -14.62
CA LEU A 296 -1.98 -5.50 -14.79
C LEU A 296 -0.95 -4.86 -13.87
N ALA A 297 -1.16 -3.61 -13.43
CA ALA A 297 -0.31 -2.93 -12.46
C ALA A 297 -0.33 -3.60 -11.07
N CYS A 298 -1.31 -4.46 -10.79
CA CYS A 298 -1.44 -5.16 -9.51
C CYS A 298 -0.63 -6.46 -9.41
N PHE A 299 -0.08 -6.96 -10.52
CA PHE A 299 0.67 -8.22 -10.55
C PHE A 299 2.16 -7.94 -10.46
N GLU A 300 2.78 -8.43 -9.41
CA GLU A 300 4.17 -8.16 -9.08
C GLU A 300 4.93 -9.47 -8.87
N VAL A 301 6.21 -9.49 -9.24
CA VAL A 301 7.13 -10.54 -8.82
C VAL A 301 7.92 -10.04 -7.63
N GLN A 302 7.95 -10.83 -6.57
CA GLN A 302 8.64 -10.52 -5.33
C GLN A 302 9.59 -11.66 -4.94
N SER A 303 10.79 -11.31 -4.48
CA SER A 303 11.70 -12.28 -3.87
C SER A 303 11.21 -12.74 -2.50
N ASP A 304 11.46 -14.00 -2.17
CA ASP A 304 10.99 -14.63 -0.92
C ASP A 304 11.60 -14.01 0.34
N ASP A 305 12.76 -13.34 0.20
CA ASP A 305 13.42 -12.58 1.26
C ASP A 305 12.92 -11.13 1.36
N ASN A 306 11.90 -10.75 0.57
CA ASN A 306 11.31 -9.42 0.46
C ASN A 306 12.26 -8.31 0.04
N THR A 307 13.49 -8.62 -0.37
CA THR A 307 14.47 -7.58 -0.73
C THR A 307 14.23 -6.99 -2.10
N ARG A 308 13.43 -7.65 -2.95
CA ARG A 308 13.18 -7.21 -4.33
C ARG A 308 11.74 -7.42 -4.74
N ASN A 309 11.25 -6.46 -5.50
CA ASN A 309 9.98 -6.53 -6.20
C ASN A 309 10.13 -5.86 -7.57
N VAL A 310 9.41 -6.38 -8.57
CA VAL A 310 9.24 -5.75 -9.88
C VAL A 310 7.80 -5.97 -10.29
N THR A 311 7.12 -4.89 -10.66
CA THR A 311 5.83 -4.96 -11.36
C THR A 311 6.11 -4.98 -12.87
N PRO A 312 5.90 -6.11 -13.58
CA PRO A 312 6.25 -6.22 -15.00
C PRO A 312 5.54 -5.20 -15.90
N PHE A 313 4.32 -4.81 -15.53
CA PHE A 313 3.59 -3.75 -16.24
C PHE A 313 4.33 -2.41 -16.19
N TRP A 314 4.81 -1.99 -15.01
CA TRP A 314 5.53 -0.73 -14.84
C TRP A 314 6.91 -0.77 -15.49
N SER A 315 7.62 -1.89 -15.40
CA SER A 315 8.91 -2.10 -16.09
C SER A 315 8.77 -1.93 -17.60
N LEU A 316 7.82 -2.64 -18.22
CA LEU A 316 7.59 -2.55 -19.67
C LEU A 316 7.01 -1.20 -20.10
N SER A 317 6.14 -0.58 -19.28
CA SER A 317 5.67 0.78 -19.51
C SER A 317 6.83 1.80 -19.47
N TYR A 318 7.80 1.59 -18.58
CA TYR A 318 9.02 2.38 -18.51
C TYR A 318 9.91 2.17 -19.74
N SER A 319 10.09 0.93 -20.23
CA SER A 319 10.73 0.65 -21.51
C SER A 319 10.12 1.49 -22.62
N VAL A 320 8.79 1.53 -22.74
CA VAL A 320 8.10 2.32 -23.77
C VAL A 320 8.30 3.82 -23.59
N LYS A 321 8.12 4.32 -22.36
CA LYS A 321 8.21 5.75 -22.02
C LYS A 321 9.61 6.32 -22.25
N LYS A 322 10.66 5.55 -21.95
CA LYS A 322 12.06 5.98 -22.05
C LYS A 322 12.78 5.44 -23.27
N ARG A 323 12.16 4.53 -24.01
CA ARG A 323 12.75 3.81 -25.16
C ARG A 323 14.03 3.06 -24.75
N VAL A 324 13.95 2.32 -23.64
CA VAL A 324 15.05 1.52 -23.06
C VAL A 324 14.63 0.05 -22.92
N HIS A 325 15.58 -0.83 -22.56
CA HIS A 325 15.34 -2.27 -22.37
C HIS A 325 15.20 -2.61 -20.87
N SER A 326 14.14 -2.12 -20.23
CA SER A 326 13.93 -2.29 -18.78
C SER A 326 13.73 -3.76 -18.40
N ALA A 327 13.09 -4.57 -19.26
CA ALA A 327 12.90 -5.99 -18.99
C ALA A 327 14.25 -6.73 -18.94
N ARG A 328 15.17 -6.37 -19.83
CA ARG A 328 16.54 -6.90 -19.82
C ARG A 328 17.30 -6.46 -18.56
N GLU A 329 17.22 -5.18 -18.20
CA GLU A 329 17.88 -4.62 -17.02
C GLU A 329 17.38 -5.30 -15.73
N ASP A 330 16.08 -5.45 -15.56
CA ASP A 330 15.48 -6.13 -14.42
C ASP A 330 15.93 -7.59 -14.34
N PHE A 331 15.93 -8.31 -15.48
CA PHE A 331 16.35 -9.71 -15.54
C PHE A 331 17.83 -9.90 -15.18
N ASP A 332 18.72 -9.02 -15.62
CA ASP A 332 20.14 -9.06 -15.25
C ASP A 332 20.36 -8.72 -13.78
N PHE A 333 19.56 -7.79 -13.25
CA PHE A 333 19.61 -7.40 -11.86
C PHE A 333 19.11 -8.53 -10.94
N TRP A 334 18.14 -9.35 -11.36
CA TRP A 334 17.41 -10.34 -10.55
C TRP A 334 18.21 -11.60 -10.13
N ARG A 335 18.99 -11.52 -9.05
CA ARG A 335 19.85 -12.60 -8.52
C ARG A 335 20.13 -12.42 -7.04
N GLY A 336 20.41 -13.50 -6.30
CA GLY A 336 20.82 -13.43 -4.90
C GLY A 336 22.14 -12.68 -4.71
N ASN A 337 22.43 -12.28 -3.47
CA ASN A 337 23.71 -11.66 -3.08
C ASN A 337 24.87 -12.67 -3.06
#